data_AF-A0A9J7LIV6-F1
#
_entry.id   AF-A0A9J7LIV6-F1
#
_cell.length_a   1.000
_cell.length_b   1.000
_cell.length_c   1.000
_cell.angle_alpha   90.00
_cell.angle_beta   90.00
_cell.angle_gamma   90.00
#
_symmetry.space_group_name_H-M   'P 1'
#
loop_
_entity.id
_entity.type
_entity.pdbx_description
1 polymer ?
#
loop_
_entity_poly.entity_id
_entity_poly.type
_entity_poly.pdbx_seq_one_letter_code
_entity_poly.pdbx_strand_id
1 'polypeptide(L)'
;MTINDYRNQTANIVAFDESKPNQDYQLWFHQDEGYIVAKATDNMAMALEGDAIGPDVNIINTPRVPNNDYQKWRIVKHGGTLVSISPKLDNSYAMTLKDGSNRPGTEVVLTKIENNIPTGKQLWKFTQ
;
A
#
# COMPACT_ATOMS: atom_id res chain seq x y z
N MET A 1 -23.92 -25.87 -8.26
CA MET A 1 -23.87 -24.45 -7.86
C MET A 1 -22.47 -24.21 -7.33
N THR A 2 -21.68 -23.39 -8.01
CA THR A 2 -20.31 -23.05 -7.58
C THR A 2 -20.37 -21.75 -6.81
N ILE A 3 -19.99 -21.76 -5.54
CA ILE A 3 -19.84 -20.55 -4.73
C ILE A 3 -18.39 -20.09 -4.92
N ASN A 4 -18.20 -18.96 -5.59
CA ASN A 4 -16.88 -18.34 -5.69
C ASN A 4 -16.65 -17.50 -4.44
N ASP A 5 -15.61 -17.83 -3.65
CA ASP A 5 -15.18 -16.99 -2.55
C ASP A 5 -14.24 -15.89 -3.08
N TYR A 6 -14.73 -14.65 -3.11
CA TYR A 6 -14.00 -13.50 -3.63
C TYR A 6 -13.03 -12.87 -2.61
N ARG A 7 -12.96 -13.41 -1.38
CA ARG A 7 -12.13 -12.82 -0.30
C ARG A 7 -10.62 -12.96 -0.49
N ASN A 8 -10.17 -13.80 -1.44
CA ASN A 8 -8.76 -14.12 -1.65
C ASN A 8 -8.26 -13.83 -3.07
N GLN A 9 -8.90 -12.91 -3.79
CA GLN A 9 -8.44 -12.52 -5.14
C GLN A 9 -7.51 -11.33 -5.08
N THR A 10 -6.45 -11.40 -5.88
CA THR A 10 -5.58 -10.24 -6.13
C THR A 10 -6.40 -9.05 -6.60
N ALA A 11 -6.19 -7.89 -5.97
CA ALA A 11 -6.92 -6.68 -6.29
C ALA A 11 -5.99 -5.46 -6.29
N ASN A 12 -6.26 -4.49 -7.16
CA ASN A 12 -5.52 -3.24 -7.18
C ASN A 12 -5.85 -2.42 -5.93
N ILE A 13 -4.82 -1.81 -5.33
CA ILE A 13 -5.02 -0.79 -4.31
C ILE A 13 -5.09 0.56 -5.03
N VAL A 14 -6.16 1.29 -4.77
CA VAL A 14 -6.47 2.54 -5.44
C VAL A 14 -6.86 3.62 -4.42
N ALA A 15 -6.68 4.88 -4.79
CA ALA A 15 -7.32 6.00 -4.11
C ALA A 15 -8.84 5.80 -4.10
N PHE A 16 -9.47 6.11 -2.98
CA PHE A 16 -10.92 6.02 -2.82
C PHE A 16 -11.46 7.33 -2.27
N ASP A 17 -12.75 7.58 -2.51
CA ASP A 17 -13.45 8.78 -2.07
C ASP A 17 -13.48 8.89 -0.53
N GLU A 18 -12.96 10.00 -0.02
CA GLU A 18 -12.90 10.32 1.41
C GLU A 18 -14.27 10.67 2.03
N SER A 19 -15.30 10.93 1.20
CA SER A 19 -16.66 11.23 1.67
C SER A 19 -17.32 10.08 2.44
N LYS A 20 -16.75 8.87 2.33
CA LYS A 20 -17.16 7.66 3.03
C LYS A 20 -15.98 7.11 3.86
N PRO A 21 -15.59 7.78 4.95
CA PRO A 21 -14.48 7.31 5.77
C PRO A 21 -14.84 6.00 6.49
N ASN A 22 -13.80 5.32 6.99
CA ASN A 22 -13.92 4.17 7.90
C ASN A 22 -14.68 2.96 7.36
N GLN A 23 -14.68 2.77 6.04
CA GLN A 23 -15.16 1.54 5.44
C GLN A 23 -14.10 0.45 5.61
N ASP A 24 -14.50 -0.81 5.82
CA ASP A 24 -13.56 -1.91 6.08
C ASP A 24 -12.52 -2.09 4.94
N TYR A 25 -12.88 -1.74 3.71
CA TYR A 25 -11.98 -1.78 2.55
C TYR A 25 -10.98 -0.60 2.47
N GLN A 26 -11.04 0.34 3.42
CA GLN A 26 -10.10 1.45 3.59
C GLN A 26 -9.27 1.31 4.88
N LEU A 27 -9.53 0.30 5.70
CA LEU A 27 -8.86 0.07 6.98
C LEU A 27 -7.72 -0.95 6.81
N TRP A 28 -6.54 -0.58 7.28
CA TRP A 28 -5.31 -1.35 7.14
C TRP A 28 -4.59 -1.47 8.47
N PHE A 29 -4.04 -2.65 8.75
CA PHE A 29 -3.26 -2.92 9.96
C PHE A 29 -1.80 -3.16 9.60
N HIS A 30 -0.91 -2.42 10.25
CA HIS A 30 0.52 -2.70 10.21
C HIS A 30 0.87 -3.71 11.31
N GLN A 31 1.53 -4.81 10.94
CA GLN A 31 1.94 -5.89 11.84
C GLN A 31 3.46 -5.87 12.06
N ASP A 32 3.94 -6.45 13.17
CA ASP A 32 5.34 -6.34 13.62
C ASP A 32 6.39 -6.85 12.62
N GLU A 33 6.00 -7.74 11.70
CA GLU A 33 6.88 -8.29 10.65
C GLU A 33 7.03 -7.38 9.41
N GLY A 34 6.27 -6.28 9.35
CA GLY A 34 6.24 -5.33 8.23
C GLY A 34 5.10 -5.54 7.24
N TYR A 35 4.20 -6.50 7.48
CA TYR A 35 3.01 -6.67 6.64
C TYR A 35 2.01 -5.53 6.91
N ILE A 36 1.36 -5.07 5.84
CA ILE A 36 0.19 -4.18 5.90
C ILE A 36 -1.00 -4.99 5.38
N VAL A 37 -1.99 -5.26 6.23
CA VAL A 37 -3.10 -6.19 5.97
C VAL A 37 -4.43 -5.45 5.93
N ALA A 38 -5.26 -5.73 4.93
CA ALA A 38 -6.60 -5.12 4.79
C ALA A 38 -7.61 -5.74 5.76
N LYS A 39 -8.36 -4.91 6.49
CA LYS A 39 -9.42 -5.35 7.41
C LYS A 39 -10.55 -6.11 6.71
N ALA A 40 -10.95 -5.69 5.52
CA ALA A 40 -12.07 -6.32 4.80
C ALA A 40 -11.83 -7.80 4.43
N THR A 41 -10.58 -8.26 4.45
CA THR A 41 -10.19 -9.58 3.92
C THR A 41 -9.34 -10.42 4.87
N ASP A 42 -8.84 -9.85 5.98
CA ASP A 42 -8.05 -10.44 7.09
C ASP A 42 -6.79 -11.26 6.74
N ASN A 43 -6.66 -11.78 5.52
CA ASN A 43 -5.55 -12.62 5.03
C ASN A 43 -4.89 -12.04 3.76
N MET A 44 -5.24 -10.83 3.37
CA MET A 44 -4.65 -10.16 2.21
C MET A 44 -3.68 -9.08 2.67
N ALA A 45 -2.45 -9.17 2.16
CA ALA A 45 -1.38 -8.24 2.40
C ALA A 45 -1.13 -7.36 1.17
N MET A 46 -0.82 -6.10 1.45
CA MET A 46 -0.26 -5.17 0.48
C MET A 46 1.05 -5.72 -0.08
N ALA A 47 1.19 -5.73 -1.39
CA ALA A 47 2.26 -6.37 -2.13
C ALA A 47 2.67 -5.55 -3.34
N LEU A 48 3.89 -5.78 -3.80
CA LEU A 48 4.38 -5.28 -5.08
C LEU A 48 3.87 -6.17 -6.21
N GLU A 49 3.29 -5.57 -7.25
CA GLU A 49 2.81 -6.31 -8.41
C GLU A 49 3.98 -7.03 -9.11
N GLY A 50 3.78 -8.32 -9.39
CA GLY A 50 4.77 -9.15 -10.07
C GLY A 50 6.06 -9.38 -9.28
N ASP A 51 6.06 -9.16 -7.96
CA ASP A 51 7.26 -9.25 -7.11
C ASP A 51 8.42 -8.40 -7.68
N ALA A 52 8.09 -7.21 -8.18
CA ALA A 52 9.03 -6.30 -8.83
C ALA A 52 9.31 -5.07 -7.96
N ILE A 53 10.50 -4.48 -8.11
CA ILE A 53 10.86 -3.19 -7.52
C ILE A 53 11.31 -2.27 -8.65
N GLY A 54 10.67 -1.10 -8.73
CA GLY A 54 10.98 -0.12 -9.76
C GLY A 54 9.97 1.02 -9.78
N PRO A 55 10.24 2.07 -10.58
CA PRO A 55 9.27 3.13 -10.82
C PRO A 55 8.01 2.54 -11.46
N ASP A 56 6.85 3.08 -11.08
CA ASP A 56 5.52 2.74 -11.59
C ASP A 56 5.07 1.30 -11.34
N VAL A 57 5.80 0.53 -10.52
CA VAL A 57 5.31 -0.77 -10.01
C VAL A 57 4.05 -0.53 -9.20
N ASN A 58 2.97 -1.21 -9.58
CA ASN A 58 1.70 -1.13 -8.86
C ASN A 58 1.80 -1.78 -7.48
N ILE A 59 1.01 -1.24 -6.57
CA ILE A 59 0.80 -1.80 -5.25
C ILE A 59 -0.58 -2.44 -5.22
N ILE A 60 -0.61 -3.72 -4.91
CA ILE A 60 -1.79 -4.58 -4.99
C ILE A 60 -2.03 -5.24 -3.64
N ASN A 61 -3.21 -5.80 -3.46
CA ASN A 61 -3.54 -6.64 -2.32
C ASN A 61 -3.54 -8.09 -2.79
N THR A 62 -2.81 -8.97 -2.11
CA THR A 62 -2.66 -10.40 -2.47
C THR A 62 -2.74 -11.26 -1.22
N PRO A 63 -3.03 -12.58 -1.32
CA PRO A 63 -2.95 -13.46 -0.16
C PRO A 63 -1.60 -13.35 0.53
N ARG A 64 -1.59 -13.22 1.85
CA ARG A 64 -0.34 -13.11 2.62
C ARG A 64 0.48 -14.38 2.44
N VAL A 65 1.74 -14.20 2.05
CA VAL A 65 2.73 -15.27 1.92
C VAL A 65 3.78 -15.11 3.02
N PRO A 66 3.95 -16.11 3.91
CA PRO A 66 4.99 -16.08 4.92
C PRO A 66 6.37 -15.86 4.31
N ASN A 67 7.17 -14.99 4.92
CA ASN A 67 8.52 -14.65 4.50
C ASN A 67 8.65 -14.02 3.09
N ASN A 68 7.55 -13.63 2.43
CA ASN A 68 7.65 -12.86 1.18
C ASN A 68 8.03 -11.41 1.48
N ASP A 69 9.23 -11.01 1.09
CA ASP A 69 9.74 -9.66 1.31
C ASP A 69 9.07 -8.60 0.40
N TYR A 70 8.47 -9.00 -0.73
CA TYR A 70 7.68 -8.12 -1.61
C TYR A 70 6.32 -7.73 -1.01
N GLN A 71 5.95 -8.32 0.14
CA GLN A 71 4.78 -7.97 0.94
C GLN A 71 5.13 -7.21 2.23
N LYS A 72 6.40 -6.85 2.42
CA LYS A 72 6.87 -6.19 3.63
C LYS A 72 7.21 -4.73 3.36
N TRP A 73 6.74 -3.89 4.27
CA TRP A 73 6.80 -2.45 4.17
C TRP A 73 7.51 -1.85 5.37
N ARG A 74 8.15 -0.72 5.13
CA ARG A 74 8.74 0.15 6.13
C ARG A 74 7.94 1.43 6.18
N ILE A 75 7.46 1.79 7.37
CA ILE A 75 6.78 3.05 7.63
C ILE A 75 7.73 3.97 8.37
N VAL A 76 8.06 5.13 7.80
CA VAL A 76 8.98 6.12 8.39
C VAL A 76 8.22 7.40 8.71
N LYS A 77 8.31 7.89 9.95
CA LYS A 77 7.70 9.14 10.40
C LYS A 77 8.61 10.32 10.06
N HIS A 78 8.06 11.40 9.48
CA HIS A 78 8.80 12.61 9.08
C HIS A 78 8.48 13.85 9.93
N GLY A 79 7.60 13.71 10.92
CA GLY A 79 7.14 14.79 11.80
C GLY A 79 5.62 14.88 11.83
N GLY A 80 5.06 15.22 13.00
CA GLY A 80 3.61 15.23 13.21
C GLY A 80 2.98 13.87 12.91
N THR A 81 2.02 13.86 11.98
CA THR A 81 1.27 12.66 11.55
C THR A 81 1.69 12.16 10.15
N LEU A 82 2.71 12.76 9.55
CA LEU A 82 3.16 12.42 8.19
C LEU A 82 4.13 11.24 8.21
N VAL A 83 3.89 10.29 7.30
CA VAL A 83 4.72 9.10 7.11
C VAL A 83 5.05 8.90 5.64
N SER A 84 6.19 8.29 5.35
CA SER A 84 6.43 7.63 4.06
C SER A 84 6.32 6.13 4.23
N ILE A 85 5.88 5.45 3.18
CA ILE A 85 5.74 3.99 3.15
C ILE A 85 6.60 3.48 2.00
N SER A 86 7.55 2.61 2.30
CA SER A 86 8.52 2.09 1.34
C SER A 86 8.59 0.56 1.41
N PRO A 87 8.95 -0.14 0.33
CA PRO A 87 9.30 -1.55 0.43
C PRO A 87 10.42 -1.77 1.46
N LYS A 88 10.35 -2.88 2.21
CA LYS A 88 11.41 -3.23 3.17
C LYS A 88 12.71 -3.64 2.48
N LEU A 89 12.61 -4.24 1.28
CA LEU A 89 13.72 -4.66 0.42
C LEU A 89 14.52 -3.49 -0.16
N ASP A 90 13.84 -2.40 -0.54
CA ASP A 90 14.47 -1.25 -1.17
C ASP A 90 13.74 0.04 -0.74
N ASN A 91 14.42 0.82 0.10
CA ASN A 91 13.91 2.08 0.62
C ASN A 91 14.26 3.29 -0.28
N SER A 92 14.81 3.08 -1.47
CA SER A 92 14.98 4.14 -2.47
C SER A 92 13.68 4.47 -3.22
N TYR A 93 12.59 3.73 -2.95
CA TYR A 93 11.26 3.97 -3.47
C TYR A 93 10.25 4.25 -2.35
N ALA A 94 9.20 5.00 -2.68
CA ALA A 94 8.08 5.27 -1.80
C ALA A 94 6.75 5.10 -2.53
N MET A 95 5.74 4.69 -1.78
CA MET A 95 4.35 4.64 -2.18
C MET A 95 3.85 6.04 -2.52
N THR A 96 3.21 6.18 -3.68
CA THR A 96 2.54 7.40 -4.15
C THR A 96 1.23 7.04 -4.84
N LEU A 97 0.39 8.03 -5.07
CA LEU A 97 -0.65 7.96 -6.09
C LEU A 97 -0.02 8.13 -7.48
N LYS A 98 -0.45 7.31 -8.45
CA LYS A 98 -0.01 7.39 -9.84
C LYS A 98 -0.25 8.79 -10.40
N ASP A 99 0.78 9.36 -11.01
CA ASP A 99 0.86 10.75 -11.49
C ASP A 99 0.61 11.83 -10.40
N GLY A 100 0.46 11.44 -9.14
CA GLY A 100 0.01 12.30 -8.04
C GLY A 100 -1.49 12.66 -8.11
N SER A 101 -2.29 11.90 -8.85
CA SER A 101 -3.74 12.12 -8.96
C SER A 101 -4.46 11.64 -7.69
N ASN A 102 -5.32 12.48 -7.11
CA ASN A 102 -6.17 12.10 -5.96
C ASN A 102 -7.58 11.64 -6.38
N ARG A 103 -7.78 11.35 -7.67
CA ARG A 103 -9.08 10.89 -8.17
C ARG A 103 -9.39 9.47 -7.67
N PRO A 104 -10.63 9.18 -7.26
CA PRO A 104 -11.04 7.82 -6.96
C PRO A 104 -10.71 6.87 -8.13
N GLY A 105 -10.14 5.71 -7.81
CA GLY A 105 -9.65 4.74 -8.80
C GLY A 105 -8.22 4.96 -9.27
N THR A 106 -7.54 6.05 -8.88
CA THR A 106 -6.10 6.20 -9.17
C THR A 106 -5.29 5.12 -8.47
N GLU A 107 -4.47 4.40 -9.22
CA GLU A 107 -3.58 3.35 -8.71
C GLU A 107 -2.55 3.89 -7.72
N VAL A 108 -2.21 3.06 -6.74
CA VAL A 108 -1.09 3.30 -5.86
C VAL A 108 0.14 2.62 -6.45
N VAL A 109 1.25 3.35 -6.61
CA VAL A 109 2.47 2.87 -7.27
C VAL A 109 3.72 3.23 -6.47
N LEU A 110 4.85 2.64 -6.83
CA LEU A 110 6.17 3.08 -6.38
C LEU A 110 6.71 4.23 -7.23
N THR A 111 7.30 5.23 -6.57
CA THR A 111 8.16 6.23 -7.21
C THR A 111 9.47 6.36 -6.47
N LYS A 112 10.52 6.73 -7.19
CA LYS A 112 11.84 6.93 -6.62
C LYS A 112 11.85 8.10 -5.63
N ILE A 113 12.56 7.92 -4.52
CA ILE A 113 12.84 8.98 -3.56
C ILE A 113 14.08 9.72 -4.07
N GLU A 114 13.91 11.00 -4.40
CA GLU A 114 15.02 11.85 -4.81
C GLU A 114 15.74 12.43 -3.59
N ASN A 115 17.07 12.43 -3.62
CA ASN A 115 17.93 12.97 -2.54
C ASN A 115 17.65 12.38 -1.14
N ASN A 116 17.11 11.17 -1.05
CA ASN A 116 16.68 10.52 0.20
C ASN A 116 15.62 11.30 1.00
N ILE A 117 14.87 12.20 0.35
CA ILE A 117 13.83 13.01 0.99
C ILE A 117 12.50 12.75 0.28
N PRO A 118 11.52 12.09 0.93
CA PRO A 118 10.18 11.93 0.39
C PRO A 118 9.51 13.29 0.17
N THR A 119 8.85 13.45 -0.97
CA THR A 119 8.11 14.67 -1.31
C THR A 119 6.63 14.55 -0.92
N GLY A 120 5.86 15.64 -0.98
CA GLY A 120 4.45 15.65 -0.57
C GLY A 120 3.57 14.56 -1.20
N LYS A 121 3.89 14.11 -2.42
CA LYS A 121 3.17 13.02 -3.11
C LYS A 121 3.46 11.62 -2.53
N GLN A 122 4.56 11.49 -1.79
CA GLN A 122 5.04 10.27 -1.14
C GLN A 122 4.77 10.27 0.37
N LEU A 123 4.08 11.29 0.87
CA LEU A 123 3.72 11.43 2.26
C LEU A 123 2.25 11.09 2.46
N TRP A 124 2.01 10.27 3.46
CA TRP A 124 0.71 9.77 3.85
C TRP A 124 0.39 10.24 5.27
N LYS A 125 -0.90 10.41 5.55
CA LYS A 125 -1.39 10.66 6.90
C LYS A 125 -2.27 9.49 7.31
N PHE A 126 -1.93 8.85 8.41
CA PHE A 126 -2.81 7.85 9.02
C PHE A 126 -3.83 8.56 9.90
N THR A 127 -5.10 8.27 9.65
CA THR A 127 -6.22 8.68 10.50
C THR A 127 -6.61 7.51 11.40
N GLN A 128 -7.05 7.83 12.62
CA GLN A 128 -7.63 6.87 13.57
C GLN A 128 -9.15 6.93 13.50
#